data_AF-A0A7J8FTS6-F1
#
_entry.id   AF-A0A7J8FTS6-F1
#
_cell.length_a   1.000
_cell.length_b   1.000
_cell.length_c   1.000
_cell.angle_alpha   90.00
_cell.angle_beta   90.00
_cell.angle_gamma   90.00
#
_symmetry.space_group_name_H-M   'P 1'
#
loop_
_entity.id
_entity.type
_entity.pdbx_description
1 polymer ?
#
loop_
_entity_poly.entity_id
_entity_poly.type
_entity_poly.pdbx_seq_one_letter_code
_entity_poly.pdbx_strand_id
1 'polypeptide(L)'
;MTDNKGPQRLSRPSYGSISSPPNAGPQQAPPEATYLSEKVPIPDTKLLLWVLLWATVLGLLCQRLAARLGVVTGKDLSEVCHLYYPKVPRTLLWLTIELAIVGSDMQEVIGTAIAFSLLSAGRIPLWGGVLITIVDTFFFLFLDNYGLRKLEAFFGFLITIMALTFGYEYVVARPAQGALLRGLLLPSCPGCGQPELLQAVGIVGAIIMPHNIYLHSALVKSREIDRTQRADIREANMYFLIEATIALSVSFFINLFVVAVFGQAFYQQTNQAAFNLCANSSLHDYAKIFPMNNHTVDVDIYQGGVMLGCVFGPAALYIWAVGLLAAGQSSTMTGTYAGQFVMEGFLKLRWSRFARVLLTRSCAILPTVLVAVFRDLRDLSGLNDLLNVLQSLLLPFAVLPILTFTSMPNLMQEFANGWLSKAITSSIMALVCAINLYFVVSYLPSLPHPAYFSLVALLAAAYLGLTTYLVWTCFIAHGVTMIAHSSHQHFLYGLPEEKQKGEPSG
;
A
#
# COMPACT_ATOMS: atom_id res chain seq x y z
N MET A 1 89.52 -31.80 7.15
CA MET A 1 89.05 -33.19 7.19
C MET A 1 87.59 -33.16 7.57
N THR A 2 86.76 -33.46 6.58
CA THR A 2 85.30 -33.49 6.61
C THR A 2 84.78 -34.61 7.50
N ASP A 3 83.70 -34.36 8.25
CA ASP A 3 82.92 -35.42 8.89
C ASP A 3 81.49 -35.40 8.33
N ASN A 4 81.03 -36.56 7.90
CA ASN A 4 79.85 -36.76 7.06
C ASN A 4 79.09 -37.97 7.60
N LYS A 5 77.83 -37.80 7.98
CA LYS A 5 76.80 -38.86 7.99
C LYS A 5 75.41 -38.28 8.30
N GLY A 6 74.46 -38.50 7.40
CA GLY A 6 73.02 -38.34 7.63
C GLY A 6 72.20 -38.68 6.38
N PRO A 7 71.04 -39.36 6.47
CA PRO A 7 70.56 -40.28 5.42
C PRO A 7 69.60 -39.67 4.39
N GLN A 8 69.56 -40.27 3.20
CA GLN A 8 68.66 -39.94 2.07
C GLN A 8 67.29 -40.64 2.17
N ARG A 9 66.21 -39.91 1.86
CA ARG A 9 64.90 -40.45 1.45
C ARG A 9 64.41 -39.75 0.17
N LEU A 10 63.93 -40.55 -0.78
CA LEU A 10 63.31 -40.18 -2.05
C LEU A 10 61.93 -39.49 -1.87
N SER A 11 61.57 -38.49 -2.69
CA SER A 11 60.75 -38.67 -3.93
C SER A 11 60.10 -37.38 -4.50
N ARG A 12 60.21 -37.26 -5.85
CA ARG A 12 59.23 -36.74 -6.86
C ARG A 12 59.15 -35.23 -7.22
N PRO A 13 58.67 -34.87 -8.45
CA PRO A 13 59.53 -34.24 -9.47
C PRO A 13 59.10 -32.84 -9.98
N SER A 14 60.04 -32.27 -10.74
CA SER A 14 60.12 -31.01 -11.52
C SER A 14 58.87 -30.50 -12.26
N TYR A 15 58.73 -29.16 -12.34
CA TYR A 15 58.40 -28.44 -13.58
C TYR A 15 58.83 -26.95 -13.52
N GLY A 16 59.61 -26.53 -14.53
CA GLY A 16 59.33 -25.33 -15.34
C GLY A 16 59.87 -23.97 -14.88
N SER A 17 60.93 -23.53 -15.55
CA SER A 17 61.69 -22.28 -15.44
C SER A 17 60.93 -20.96 -15.66
N ILE A 18 61.42 -19.94 -14.93
CA ILE A 18 61.06 -18.51 -14.96
C ILE A 18 61.65 -17.81 -16.20
N SER A 19 60.84 -16.98 -16.88
CA SER A 19 61.32 -15.87 -17.70
C SER A 19 60.52 -14.60 -17.37
N SER A 20 61.22 -13.47 -17.24
CA SER A 20 60.69 -12.13 -16.94
C SER A 20 60.81 -11.22 -18.19
N PRO A 21 60.27 -9.99 -18.16
CA PRO A 21 59.04 -9.57 -18.83
C PRO A 21 59.30 -8.76 -20.13
N PRO A 22 58.24 -8.42 -20.89
CA PRO A 22 58.23 -7.07 -21.46
C PRO A 22 56.87 -6.35 -21.42
N ASN A 23 56.99 -5.03 -21.23
CA ASN A 23 56.13 -3.92 -21.65
C ASN A 23 54.76 -3.70 -21.00
N ALA A 24 54.68 -2.55 -20.33
CA ALA A 24 53.47 -1.85 -19.95
C ALA A 24 52.67 -1.43 -21.20
N GLY A 25 51.50 -2.04 -21.40
CA GLY A 25 50.41 -1.56 -22.25
C GLY A 25 49.42 -0.71 -21.45
N PRO A 26 48.49 0.01 -22.10
CA PRO A 26 47.74 1.11 -21.49
C PRO A 26 46.82 0.62 -20.37
N GLN A 27 46.71 1.41 -19.30
CA GLN A 27 45.72 1.23 -18.24
C GLN A 27 44.32 1.04 -18.84
N GLN A 28 43.76 -0.16 -18.70
CA GLN A 28 42.35 -0.41 -18.98
C GLN A 28 41.52 0.32 -17.91
N ALA A 29 40.76 1.30 -18.37
CA ALA A 29 39.68 1.95 -17.64
C ALA A 29 38.67 0.92 -17.11
N PRO A 30 37.99 1.20 -15.97
CA PRO A 30 37.00 0.29 -15.42
C PRO A 30 35.87 0.01 -16.42
N PRO A 31 35.24 -1.16 -16.40
CA PRO A 31 34.14 -1.48 -17.32
C PRO A 31 32.89 -0.70 -16.92
N GLU A 32 32.77 0.53 -17.43
CA GLU A 32 31.51 1.28 -17.46
C GLU A 32 30.59 0.69 -18.54
N ALA A 33 29.31 0.48 -18.17
CA ALA A 33 28.14 0.51 -19.05
C ALA A 33 27.74 -0.70 -19.93
N THR A 34 28.11 -1.95 -19.62
CA THR A 34 27.62 -3.10 -20.43
C THR A 34 26.30 -3.71 -19.94
N TYR A 35 25.94 -3.61 -18.66
CA TYR A 35 24.74 -4.30 -18.12
C TYR A 35 23.39 -3.62 -18.44
N LEU A 36 23.38 -2.33 -18.79
CA LEU A 36 22.16 -1.57 -19.13
C LEU A 36 21.88 -1.47 -20.64
N SER A 37 22.80 -1.95 -21.48
CA SER A 37 22.77 -1.74 -22.93
C SER A 37 22.00 -2.82 -23.71
N GLU A 38 21.72 -3.96 -23.07
CA GLU A 38 20.88 -5.00 -23.66
C GLU A 38 19.42 -4.70 -23.30
N LYS A 39 18.62 -4.32 -24.32
CA LYS A 39 17.18 -4.14 -24.17
C LYS A 39 16.57 -5.50 -23.85
N VAL A 40 16.55 -5.88 -22.57
CA VAL A 40 15.91 -7.11 -22.11
C VAL A 40 14.43 -6.99 -22.50
N PRO A 41 13.93 -7.85 -23.41
CA PRO A 41 12.51 -7.86 -23.74
C PRO A 41 11.78 -8.39 -22.50
N ILE A 42 11.13 -7.48 -21.77
CA ILE A 42 10.19 -7.84 -20.71
C ILE A 42 9.00 -8.52 -21.42
N PRO A 43 8.75 -9.83 -21.24
CA PRO A 43 7.62 -10.47 -21.88
C PRO A 43 6.32 -9.95 -21.26
N ASP A 44 5.34 -9.77 -22.15
CA ASP A 44 4.01 -9.21 -21.88
C ASP A 44 3.16 -10.01 -20.87
N THR A 45 3.63 -11.17 -20.40
CA THR A 45 2.81 -12.22 -19.78
C THR A 45 2.66 -12.14 -18.25
N LYS A 46 3.40 -11.28 -17.54
CA LYS A 46 3.39 -11.25 -16.05
C LYS A 46 3.24 -9.88 -15.39
N LEU A 47 3.23 -8.76 -16.14
CA LEU A 47 3.12 -7.45 -15.50
C LEU A 47 1.65 -7.06 -15.25
N LEU A 48 1.28 -7.01 -13.98
CA LEU A 48 0.01 -6.48 -13.46
C LEU A 48 -0.09 -4.94 -13.56
N LEU A 49 0.60 -4.32 -14.53
CA LEU A 49 0.63 -2.85 -14.74
C LEU A 49 -0.75 -2.29 -15.04
N TRP A 50 -1.57 -3.00 -15.80
CA TRP A 50 -2.95 -2.58 -16.05
C TRP A 50 -3.76 -2.51 -14.75
N VAL A 51 -3.49 -3.41 -13.78
CA VAL A 51 -4.13 -3.37 -12.46
C VAL A 51 -3.71 -2.11 -11.71
N LEU A 52 -2.43 -1.73 -11.77
CA LEU A 52 -1.93 -0.48 -11.18
C LEU A 52 -2.69 0.75 -11.71
N LEU A 53 -2.83 0.87 -13.03
CA LEU A 53 -3.55 1.99 -13.65
C LEU A 53 -5.03 1.99 -13.25
N TRP A 54 -5.72 0.87 -13.45
CA TRP A 54 -7.16 0.79 -13.19
C TRP A 54 -7.50 0.89 -11.70
N ALA A 55 -6.67 0.37 -10.81
CA ALA A 55 -6.82 0.56 -9.37
C ALA A 55 -6.62 2.03 -8.97
N THR A 56 -5.66 2.75 -9.58
CA THR A 56 -5.48 4.20 -9.34
C THR A 56 -6.70 4.98 -9.82
N VAL A 57 -7.21 4.68 -11.03
CA VAL A 57 -8.42 5.31 -11.57
C VAL A 57 -9.63 5.03 -10.67
N LEU A 58 -9.79 3.79 -10.22
CA LEU A 58 -10.85 3.41 -9.29
C LEU A 58 -10.71 4.12 -7.93
N GLY A 59 -9.49 4.25 -7.42
CA GLY A 59 -9.15 5.01 -6.23
C GLY A 59 -9.57 6.47 -6.36
N LEU A 60 -9.24 7.14 -7.48
CA LEU A 60 -9.66 8.51 -7.77
C LEU A 60 -11.18 8.65 -7.79
N LEU A 61 -11.90 7.71 -8.41
CA LEU A 61 -13.36 7.71 -8.43
C LEU A 61 -13.95 7.58 -7.01
N CYS A 62 -13.43 6.66 -6.21
CA CYS A 62 -13.90 6.46 -4.84
C CYS A 62 -13.58 7.67 -3.94
N GLN A 63 -12.37 8.23 -4.03
CA GLN A 63 -11.97 9.43 -3.29
C GLN A 63 -12.80 10.65 -3.69
N ARG A 64 -13.08 10.83 -4.98
CA ARG A 64 -13.96 11.89 -5.48
C ARG A 64 -15.36 11.78 -4.88
N LEU A 65 -15.92 10.57 -4.82
CA LEU A 65 -17.23 10.34 -4.23
C LEU A 65 -17.22 10.64 -2.72
N ALA A 66 -16.17 10.22 -2.01
CA ALA A 66 -15.96 10.50 -0.60
C ALA A 66 -15.89 12.00 -0.30
N ALA A 67 -15.06 12.74 -1.03
CA ALA A 67 -14.94 14.19 -0.89
C ALA A 67 -16.28 14.89 -1.20
N ARG A 68 -16.97 14.49 -2.29
CA ARG A 68 -18.28 15.06 -2.64
C ARG A 68 -19.33 14.84 -1.55
N LEU A 69 -19.36 13.66 -0.91
CA LEU A 69 -20.25 13.40 0.21
C LEU A 69 -20.01 14.38 1.35
N GLY A 70 -18.75 14.58 1.75
CA GLY A 70 -18.41 15.50 2.83
C GLY A 70 -18.68 16.97 2.50
N VAL A 71 -18.43 17.39 1.25
CA VAL A 71 -18.69 18.77 0.79
C VAL A 71 -20.18 19.07 0.82
N VAL A 72 -21.01 18.19 0.25
CA VAL A 72 -22.47 18.40 0.12
C VAL A 72 -23.18 18.28 1.47
N THR A 73 -22.87 17.23 2.25
CA THR A 73 -23.60 16.96 3.50
C THR A 73 -23.04 17.72 4.71
N GLY A 74 -21.78 18.18 4.63
CA GLY A 74 -21.05 18.71 5.79
C GLY A 74 -20.71 17.69 6.87
N LYS A 75 -21.04 16.41 6.63
CA LYS A 75 -20.79 15.29 7.53
C LYS A 75 -19.80 14.32 6.89
N ASP A 76 -18.95 13.70 7.70
CA ASP A 76 -18.08 12.64 7.21
C ASP A 76 -18.85 11.34 7.00
N LEU A 77 -18.24 10.41 6.25
CA LEU A 77 -18.87 9.13 5.91
C LEU A 77 -19.28 8.32 7.15
N SER A 78 -18.47 8.37 8.22
CA SER A 78 -18.76 7.68 9.48
C SER A 78 -19.95 8.27 10.22
N GLU A 79 -20.09 9.61 10.25
CA GLU A 79 -21.26 10.31 10.79
C GLU A 79 -22.53 9.94 10.00
N VAL A 80 -22.45 9.88 8.66
CA VAL A 80 -23.58 9.45 7.82
C VAL A 80 -23.93 7.99 8.07
N CYS A 81 -22.94 7.10 8.15
CA CYS A 81 -23.14 5.70 8.51
C CYS A 81 -23.84 5.55 9.87
N HIS A 82 -23.46 6.38 10.86
CA HIS A 82 -24.09 6.36 12.18
C HIS A 82 -25.58 6.71 12.16
N LEU A 83 -25.97 7.62 11.28
CA LEU A 83 -27.34 8.12 11.16
C LEU A 83 -28.26 7.12 10.43
N TYR A 84 -27.75 6.45 9.41
CA TYR A 84 -28.57 5.58 8.54
C TYR A 84 -28.52 4.09 8.90
N TYR A 85 -27.40 3.58 9.41
CA TYR A 85 -27.28 2.16 9.75
C TYR A 85 -27.72 1.87 11.19
N PRO A 86 -28.38 0.72 11.45
CA PRO A 86 -28.74 0.29 12.79
C PRO A 86 -27.52 -0.11 13.61
N LYS A 87 -27.69 -0.23 14.94
CA LYS A 87 -26.58 -0.42 15.90
C LYS A 87 -25.63 -1.57 15.55
N VAL A 88 -26.16 -2.73 15.13
CA VAL A 88 -25.34 -3.93 14.89
C VAL A 88 -24.45 -3.79 13.65
N PRO A 89 -24.97 -3.55 12.41
CA PRO A 89 -24.12 -3.30 11.25
C PRO A 89 -23.15 -2.14 11.45
N ARG A 90 -23.60 -1.06 12.12
CA ARG A 90 -22.77 0.11 12.42
C ARG A 90 -21.54 -0.25 13.25
N THR A 91 -21.70 -1.01 14.33
CA THR A 91 -20.56 -1.41 15.18
C THR A 91 -19.64 -2.39 14.44
N LEU A 92 -20.18 -3.27 13.61
CA LEU A 92 -19.36 -4.17 12.79
C LEU A 92 -18.55 -3.40 11.74
N LEU A 93 -19.14 -2.39 11.09
CA LEU A 93 -18.42 -1.50 10.16
C LEU A 93 -17.32 -0.72 10.86
N TRP A 94 -17.58 -0.20 12.06
CA TRP A 94 -16.54 0.46 12.85
C TRP A 94 -15.37 -0.50 13.11
N LEU A 95 -15.64 -1.74 13.55
CA LEU A 95 -14.61 -2.73 13.84
C LEU A 95 -13.77 -3.08 12.59
N THR A 96 -14.41 -3.23 11.42
CA THR A 96 -13.68 -3.55 10.18
C THR A 96 -12.81 -2.40 9.70
N ILE A 97 -13.23 -1.15 9.89
CA ILE A 97 -12.42 0.02 9.54
C ILE A 97 -11.29 0.25 10.54
N GLU A 98 -11.50 0.04 11.85
CA GLU A 98 -10.40 0.05 12.82
C GLU A 98 -9.37 -1.05 12.51
N LEU A 99 -9.81 -2.24 12.11
CA LEU A 99 -8.91 -3.29 11.65
C LEU A 99 -8.11 -2.87 10.41
N ALA A 100 -8.73 -2.15 9.47
CA ALA A 100 -8.04 -1.59 8.30
C ALA A 100 -6.99 -0.54 8.70
N ILE A 101 -7.29 0.30 9.69
CA ILE A 101 -6.36 1.31 10.22
C ILE A 101 -5.17 0.60 10.87
N VAL A 102 -5.40 -0.34 11.80
CA VAL A 102 -4.33 -1.12 12.45
C VAL A 102 -3.49 -1.89 11.43
N GLY A 103 -4.12 -2.48 10.41
CA GLY A 103 -3.40 -3.16 9.34
C GLY A 103 -2.46 -2.23 8.57
N SER A 104 -2.89 -1.01 8.27
CA SER A 104 -2.05 0.01 7.63
C SER A 104 -0.90 0.48 8.54
N ASP A 105 -1.21 0.68 9.82
CA ASP A 105 -0.29 1.01 10.90
C ASP A 105 0.87 -0.02 10.97
N MET A 106 0.54 -1.31 10.83
CA MET A 106 1.53 -2.39 10.79
C MET A 106 2.44 -2.30 9.55
N GLN A 107 1.88 -2.07 8.35
CA GLN A 107 2.67 -1.91 7.12
C GLN A 107 3.68 -0.77 7.25
N GLU A 108 3.26 0.31 7.91
CA GLU A 108 4.08 1.47 8.17
C GLU A 108 5.24 1.18 9.12
N VAL A 109 4.97 0.48 10.24
CA VAL A 109 5.99 0.07 11.20
C VAL A 109 7.02 -0.82 10.51
N ILE A 110 6.58 -1.73 9.64
CA ILE A 110 7.46 -2.59 8.83
C ILE A 110 8.32 -1.74 7.88
N GLY A 111 7.72 -0.82 7.12
CA GLY A 111 8.44 0.06 6.19
C GLY A 111 9.47 0.95 6.87
N THR A 112 9.12 1.54 8.02
CA THR A 112 9.99 2.41 8.82
C THR A 112 11.14 1.61 9.45
N ALA A 113 10.89 0.37 9.92
CA ALA A 113 11.93 -0.51 10.43
C ALA A 113 12.93 -0.92 9.33
N ILE A 114 12.43 -1.22 8.12
CA ILE A 114 13.25 -1.49 6.94
C ILE A 114 14.09 -0.27 6.57
N ALA A 115 13.51 0.93 6.59
CA ALA A 115 14.22 2.19 6.33
C ALA A 115 15.38 2.39 7.30
N PHE A 116 15.17 2.22 8.61
CA PHE A 116 16.24 2.34 9.60
C PHE A 116 17.34 1.29 9.41
N SER A 117 16.98 0.05 9.04
CA SER A 117 17.96 -1.00 8.73
C SER A 117 18.85 -0.59 7.54
N LEU A 118 18.26 -0.08 6.45
CA LEU A 118 18.99 0.38 5.27
C LEU A 118 19.85 1.64 5.55
N LEU A 119 19.30 2.64 6.25
CA LEU A 119 20.01 3.87 6.60
C LEU A 119 21.21 3.62 7.52
N SER A 120 21.09 2.66 8.44
CA SER A 120 22.14 2.32 9.42
C SER A 120 23.21 1.36 8.88
N ALA A 121 23.16 1.03 7.60
CA ALA A 121 24.01 0.02 6.98
C ALA A 121 23.93 -1.37 7.63
N GLY A 122 22.72 -1.77 8.03
CA GLY A 122 22.47 -3.05 8.70
C GLY A 122 22.94 -3.12 10.15
N ARG A 123 23.37 -1.99 10.76
CA ARG A 123 23.75 -1.95 12.19
C ARG A 123 22.54 -2.05 13.11
N ILE A 124 21.40 -1.49 12.70
CA ILE A 124 20.15 -1.60 13.45
C ILE A 124 19.39 -2.82 12.89
N PRO A 125 19.21 -3.90 13.67
CA PRO A 125 18.41 -5.02 13.23
C PRO A 125 16.93 -4.62 13.13
N LEU A 126 16.14 -5.36 12.35
CA LEU A 126 14.73 -5.01 12.11
C LEU A 126 13.91 -4.87 13.38
N TRP A 127 14.07 -5.77 14.35
CA TRP A 127 13.37 -5.65 15.65
C TRP A 127 13.75 -4.36 16.38
N GLY A 128 14.99 -3.90 16.24
CA GLY A 128 15.45 -2.62 16.77
C GLY A 128 14.79 -1.45 16.03
N GLY A 129 14.67 -1.54 14.71
CA GLY A 129 13.91 -0.59 13.89
C GLY A 129 12.45 -0.47 14.33
N VAL A 130 11.79 -1.60 14.59
CA VAL A 130 10.41 -1.64 15.10
C VAL A 130 10.28 -0.99 16.48
N LEU A 131 11.27 -1.15 17.38
CA LEU A 131 11.23 -0.46 18.68
C LEU A 131 11.43 1.05 18.55
N ILE A 132 12.25 1.49 17.58
CA ILE A 132 12.45 2.92 17.31
C ILE A 132 11.15 3.57 16.82
N THR A 133 10.27 2.84 16.12
CA THR A 133 9.00 3.41 15.65
C THR A 133 8.06 3.82 16.79
N ILE A 134 8.21 3.24 17.99
CA ILE A 134 7.49 3.69 19.20
C ILE A 134 7.89 5.14 19.53
N VAL A 135 9.21 5.40 19.56
CA VAL A 135 9.76 6.73 19.87
C VAL A 135 9.39 7.73 18.78
N ASP A 136 9.47 7.30 17.53
CA ASP A 136 9.09 8.08 16.36
C ASP A 136 7.61 8.49 16.39
N THR A 137 6.71 7.61 16.83
CA THR A 137 5.29 7.97 17.04
C THR A 137 5.14 9.11 18.06
N PHE A 138 5.88 9.06 19.18
CA PHE A 138 5.87 10.14 20.17
C PHE A 138 6.47 11.44 19.61
N PHE A 139 7.53 11.33 18.82
CA PHE A 139 8.15 12.46 18.16
C PHE A 139 7.20 13.12 17.15
N PHE A 140 6.48 12.31 16.37
CA PHE A 140 5.46 12.78 15.43
C PHE A 140 4.31 13.49 16.15
N LEU A 141 3.79 12.90 17.24
CA LEU A 141 2.76 13.53 18.06
C LEU A 141 3.21 14.88 18.65
N PHE A 142 4.49 15.01 18.98
CA PHE A 142 5.06 16.28 19.42
C PHE A 142 5.11 17.30 18.27
N LEU A 143 5.48 16.84 17.07
CA LEU A 143 5.53 17.65 15.85
C LEU A 143 4.15 18.08 15.33
N ASP A 144 3.07 17.33 15.60
CA ASP A 144 1.71 17.76 15.22
C ASP A 144 1.34 19.13 15.83
N ASN A 145 1.91 19.47 17.00
CA ASN A 145 1.75 20.80 17.61
C ASN A 145 2.35 21.95 16.77
N TYR A 146 3.25 21.67 15.83
CA TYR A 146 3.85 22.66 14.93
C TYR A 146 2.96 23.05 13.73
N GLY A 147 1.82 22.37 13.56
CA GLY A 147 0.78 22.70 12.59
C GLY A 147 0.86 21.90 11.29
N LEU A 148 -0.31 21.37 10.87
CA LEU A 148 -0.52 20.47 9.74
C LEU A 148 0.16 20.93 8.43
N ARG A 149 0.01 22.21 8.05
CA ARG A 149 0.54 22.73 6.78
C ARG A 149 2.05 22.61 6.63
N LYS A 150 2.81 22.74 7.73
CA LYS A 150 4.28 22.63 7.69
C LYS A 150 4.73 21.18 7.51
N LEU A 151 4.03 20.24 8.14
CA LEU A 151 4.30 18.81 8.00
C LEU A 151 3.91 18.31 6.61
N GLU A 152 2.77 18.73 6.07
CA GLU A 152 2.38 18.44 4.68
C GLU A 152 3.43 18.93 3.68
N ALA A 153 3.95 20.16 3.85
CA ALA A 153 5.00 20.70 2.98
C ALA A 153 6.30 19.90 3.08
N PHE A 154 6.67 19.45 4.29
CA PHE A 154 7.86 18.62 4.52
C PHE A 154 7.75 17.26 3.82
N PHE A 155 6.63 16.55 3.97
CA PHE A 155 6.42 15.27 3.28
C PHE A 155 6.27 15.45 1.77
N GLY A 156 5.60 16.52 1.32
CA GLY A 156 5.53 16.87 -0.10
C GLY A 156 6.92 17.07 -0.71
N PHE A 157 7.85 17.68 0.01
CA PHE A 157 9.25 17.81 -0.41
C PHE A 157 9.95 16.45 -0.53
N LEU A 158 9.80 15.56 0.46
CA LEU A 158 10.41 14.22 0.41
C LEU A 158 9.85 13.35 -0.72
N ILE A 159 8.53 13.38 -0.93
CA ILE A 159 7.87 12.68 -2.03
C ILE A 159 8.33 13.22 -3.38
N THR A 160 8.53 14.55 -3.50
CA THR A 160 9.04 15.16 -4.73
C THR A 160 10.46 14.70 -5.04
N ILE A 161 11.35 14.62 -4.04
CA ILE A 161 12.70 14.08 -4.23
C ILE A 161 12.62 12.64 -4.75
N MET A 162 11.81 11.80 -4.10
CA MET A 162 11.63 10.39 -4.49
C MET A 162 11.09 10.26 -5.93
N ALA A 163 10.13 11.11 -6.31
CA ALA A 163 9.58 11.13 -7.66
C ALA A 163 10.64 11.49 -8.72
N LEU A 164 11.47 12.50 -8.44
CA LEU A 164 12.53 12.93 -9.34
C LEU A 164 13.63 11.88 -9.49
N THR A 165 14.00 11.22 -8.40
CA THR A 165 15.09 10.22 -8.41
C THR A 165 14.67 8.94 -9.10
N PHE A 166 13.46 8.42 -8.82
CA PHE A 166 12.93 7.29 -9.56
C PHE A 166 12.63 7.64 -11.03
N GLY A 167 12.21 8.88 -11.30
CA GLY A 167 12.10 9.39 -12.66
C GLY A 167 13.44 9.37 -13.40
N TYR A 168 14.53 9.76 -12.73
CA TYR A 168 15.88 9.67 -13.28
C TYR A 168 16.31 8.22 -13.53
N GLU A 169 16.16 7.33 -12.54
CA GLU A 169 16.49 5.91 -12.67
C GLU A 169 15.71 5.24 -13.80
N TYR A 170 14.43 5.58 -13.96
CA TYR A 170 13.59 5.10 -15.06
C TYR A 170 14.15 5.52 -16.43
N VAL A 171 14.59 6.79 -16.57
CA VAL A 171 15.18 7.30 -17.81
C VAL A 171 16.53 6.65 -18.10
N VAL A 172 17.35 6.39 -17.08
CA VAL A 172 18.65 5.71 -17.21
C VAL A 172 18.48 4.23 -17.55
N ALA A 173 17.52 3.55 -16.91
CA ALA A 173 17.21 2.15 -17.16
C ALA A 173 16.72 1.92 -18.60
N ARG A 174 16.05 2.91 -19.21
CA ARG A 174 15.50 2.84 -20.58
C ARG A 174 14.67 1.57 -20.82
N PRO A 175 13.63 1.31 -20.00
CA PRO A 175 12.77 0.16 -20.22
C PRO A 175 12.06 0.27 -21.58
N ALA A 176 11.69 -0.89 -22.14
CA ALA A 176 11.00 -0.97 -23.42
C ALA A 176 9.61 -0.29 -23.35
N GLN A 177 9.56 0.98 -23.77
CA GLN A 177 8.38 1.85 -23.69
C GLN A 177 7.13 1.23 -24.34
N GLY A 178 7.30 0.57 -25.48
CA GLY A 178 6.20 -0.10 -26.18
C GLY A 178 5.59 -1.26 -25.38
N ALA A 179 6.41 -2.04 -24.67
CA ALA A 179 5.93 -3.12 -23.80
C ALA A 179 5.25 -2.54 -22.54
N LEU A 180 5.80 -1.47 -21.97
CA LEU A 180 5.22 -0.80 -20.81
C LEU A 180 3.81 -0.23 -21.11
N LEU A 181 3.66 0.48 -22.23
CA LEU A 181 2.37 1.03 -22.67
C LEU A 181 1.35 -0.06 -22.97
N ARG A 182 1.77 -1.17 -23.59
CA ARG A 182 0.91 -2.33 -23.82
C ARG A 182 0.48 -2.96 -22.50
N GLY A 183 1.42 -3.20 -21.58
CA GLY A 183 1.14 -3.76 -20.25
C GLY A 183 0.25 -2.87 -19.38
N LEU A 184 0.25 -1.55 -19.62
CA LEU A 184 -0.59 -0.59 -18.92
C LEU A 184 -2.04 -0.57 -19.44
N LEU A 185 -2.23 -0.64 -20.76
CA LEU A 185 -3.54 -0.44 -21.39
C LEU A 185 -4.30 -1.74 -21.69
N LEU A 186 -3.60 -2.85 -21.95
CA LEU A 186 -4.22 -4.11 -22.34
C LEU A 186 -4.35 -5.03 -21.12
N PRO A 187 -5.58 -5.33 -20.64
CA PRO A 187 -5.81 -6.34 -19.63
C PRO A 187 -5.62 -7.73 -20.27
N SER A 188 -4.39 -8.21 -20.29
CA SER A 188 -4.04 -9.55 -20.76
C SER A 188 -3.27 -10.27 -19.66
N CYS A 189 -3.73 -11.45 -19.26
CA CYS A 189 -2.99 -12.35 -18.40
C CYS A 189 -3.09 -13.78 -18.96
N PRO A 190 -2.24 -14.15 -19.92
CA PRO A 190 -2.20 -15.50 -20.44
C PRO A 190 -1.67 -16.45 -19.35
N GLY A 191 -2.56 -17.22 -18.73
CA GLY A 191 -2.20 -18.21 -17.72
C GLY A 191 -2.17 -17.72 -16.26
N CYS A 192 -2.97 -16.69 -15.92
CA CYS A 192 -3.13 -16.26 -14.52
C CYS A 192 -3.52 -17.44 -13.60
N GLY A 193 -2.63 -17.80 -12.67
CA GLY A 193 -2.90 -18.74 -11.60
C GLY A 193 -3.44 -18.03 -10.36
N GLN A 194 -3.57 -18.78 -9.26
CA GLN A 194 -3.90 -18.22 -7.95
C GLN A 194 -2.88 -17.19 -7.41
N PRO A 195 -1.54 -17.34 -7.57
CA PRO A 195 -0.60 -16.39 -6.98
C PRO A 195 -0.60 -15.03 -7.71
N GLU A 196 -0.72 -15.01 -9.03
CA GLU A 196 -0.81 -13.75 -9.79
C GLU A 196 -2.09 -12.98 -9.47
N LEU A 197 -3.20 -13.70 -9.23
CA LEU A 197 -4.46 -13.08 -8.84
C LEU A 197 -4.40 -12.53 -7.41
N LEU A 198 -3.76 -13.25 -6.47
CA LEU A 198 -3.51 -12.74 -5.11
C LEU A 198 -2.67 -11.45 -5.14
N GLN A 199 -1.65 -11.40 -6.01
CA GLN A 199 -0.85 -10.19 -6.21
C GLN A 199 -1.69 -9.05 -6.80
N ALA A 200 -2.57 -9.33 -7.77
CA ALA A 200 -3.49 -8.34 -8.32
C ALA A 200 -4.42 -7.75 -7.24
N VAL A 201 -5.00 -8.62 -6.41
CA VAL A 201 -5.88 -8.23 -5.29
C VAL A 201 -5.11 -7.42 -4.25
N GLY A 202 -3.86 -7.80 -3.96
CA GLY A 202 -2.94 -7.06 -3.10
C GLY A 202 -2.62 -5.67 -3.65
N ILE A 203 -2.36 -5.53 -4.96
CA ILE A 203 -2.15 -4.21 -5.62
C ILE A 203 -3.38 -3.32 -5.47
N VAL A 204 -4.59 -3.87 -5.67
CA VAL A 204 -5.84 -3.12 -5.48
C VAL A 204 -5.99 -2.65 -4.03
N GLY A 205 -5.72 -3.51 -3.05
CA GLY A 205 -5.78 -3.16 -1.62
C GLY A 205 -4.71 -2.16 -1.19
N ALA A 206 -3.51 -2.25 -1.76
CA ALA A 206 -2.41 -1.33 -1.50
C ALA A 206 -2.71 0.09 -2.03
N ILE A 207 -3.36 0.21 -3.19
CA ILE A 207 -3.68 1.51 -3.81
C ILE A 207 -4.95 2.10 -3.21
N ILE A 208 -5.99 1.28 -3.01
CA ILE A 208 -7.29 1.73 -2.53
C ILE A 208 -7.44 1.36 -1.06
N MET A 209 -6.98 2.25 -0.20
CA MET A 209 -7.03 2.05 1.24
C MET A 209 -8.43 2.42 1.79
N PRO A 210 -9.12 1.52 2.52
CA PRO A 210 -10.48 1.76 3.02
C PRO A 210 -10.57 2.97 3.95
N HIS A 211 -9.61 3.15 4.84
CA HIS A 211 -9.61 4.25 5.81
C HIS A 211 -9.41 5.62 5.14
N ASN A 212 -8.72 5.69 4.01
CA ASN A 212 -8.54 6.93 3.26
C ASN A 212 -9.86 7.43 2.66
N ILE A 213 -10.80 6.54 2.33
CA ILE A 213 -12.16 6.93 1.88
C ILE A 213 -12.88 7.69 3.01
N TYR A 214 -12.79 7.20 4.25
CA TYR A 214 -13.36 7.90 5.41
C TYR A 214 -12.61 9.21 5.68
N LEU A 215 -11.28 9.19 5.65
CA LEU A 215 -10.45 10.37 5.86
C LEU A 215 -10.75 11.50 4.87
N HIS A 216 -10.77 11.22 3.56
CA HIS A 216 -11.05 12.23 2.55
C HIS A 216 -12.46 12.80 2.66
N SER A 217 -13.45 12.03 3.14
CA SER A 217 -14.78 12.57 3.43
C SER A 217 -14.80 13.53 4.62
N ALA A 218 -13.82 13.44 5.52
CA ALA A 218 -13.70 14.30 6.70
C ALA A 218 -12.78 15.50 6.47
N LEU A 219 -11.68 15.35 5.72
CA LEU A 219 -10.72 16.42 5.46
C LEU A 219 -11.34 17.62 4.74
N VAL A 220 -12.39 17.41 3.95
CA VAL A 220 -13.13 18.52 3.33
C VAL A 220 -13.78 19.46 4.35
N LYS A 221 -13.99 19.03 5.61
CA LYS A 221 -14.49 19.86 6.73
C LYS A 221 -13.45 20.86 7.23
N SER A 222 -12.17 20.70 6.88
CA SER A 222 -11.11 21.65 7.24
C SER A 222 -11.17 22.97 6.47
N ARG A 223 -11.90 23.00 5.35
CA ARG A 223 -12.12 24.19 4.55
C ARG A 223 -13.53 24.73 4.83
N GLU A 224 -13.63 26.04 5.07
CA GLU A 224 -14.91 26.70 5.23
C GLU A 224 -15.61 26.80 3.87
N ILE A 225 -16.81 26.23 3.77
CA ILE A 225 -17.63 26.21 2.57
C ILE A 225 -19.03 26.64 2.99
N ASP A 226 -19.55 27.71 2.37
CA ASP A 226 -20.93 28.11 2.56
C ASP A 226 -21.85 27.12 1.82
N ARG A 227 -22.54 26.28 2.59
CA ARG A 227 -23.42 25.23 2.06
C ARG A 227 -24.81 25.77 1.69
N THR A 228 -25.09 27.05 1.96
CA THR A 228 -26.32 27.70 1.51
C THR A 228 -26.23 28.09 0.03
N GLN A 229 -25.01 28.36 -0.46
CA GLN A 229 -24.73 28.75 -1.83
C GLN A 229 -24.30 27.56 -2.67
N ARG A 230 -25.06 27.28 -3.73
CA ARG A 230 -24.80 26.12 -4.61
C ARG A 230 -23.56 26.28 -5.49
N ALA A 231 -23.19 27.52 -5.80
CA ALA A 231 -22.00 27.84 -6.58
C ALA A 231 -20.74 27.39 -5.82
N ASP A 232 -20.64 27.72 -4.54
CA ASP A 232 -19.53 27.40 -3.65
C ASP A 232 -19.36 25.88 -3.48
N ILE A 233 -20.46 25.13 -3.37
CA ILE A 233 -20.42 23.65 -3.33
C ILE A 233 -19.84 23.09 -4.64
N ARG A 234 -20.23 23.65 -5.80
CA ARG A 234 -19.74 23.19 -7.11
C ARG A 234 -18.26 23.53 -7.30
N GLU A 235 -17.85 24.72 -6.89
CA GLU A 235 -16.47 25.19 -6.92
C GLU A 235 -15.58 24.35 -5.99
N ALA A 236 -16.00 24.12 -4.75
CA ALA A 236 -15.29 23.26 -3.80
C ALA A 236 -15.10 21.83 -4.36
N ASN A 237 -16.16 21.24 -4.93
CA ASN A 237 -16.07 19.93 -5.58
C ASN A 237 -15.08 19.90 -6.75
N MET A 238 -14.97 20.98 -7.52
CA MET A 238 -13.99 21.09 -8.60
C MET A 238 -12.57 21.14 -8.05
N TYR A 239 -12.30 21.97 -7.03
CA TYR A 239 -10.98 22.07 -6.43
C TYR A 239 -10.53 20.77 -5.76
N PHE A 240 -11.40 20.11 -5.00
CA PHE A 240 -11.08 18.81 -4.41
C PHE A 240 -10.82 17.73 -5.46
N LEU A 241 -11.53 17.78 -6.61
CA LEU A 241 -11.25 16.88 -7.72
C LEU A 241 -9.87 17.14 -8.33
N ILE A 242 -9.50 18.41 -8.56
CA ILE A 242 -8.20 18.79 -9.10
C ILE A 242 -7.08 18.35 -8.13
N GLU A 243 -7.24 18.63 -6.84
CA GLU A 243 -6.29 18.27 -5.79
C GLU A 243 -6.06 16.74 -5.75
N ALA A 244 -7.13 15.96 -5.68
CA ALA A 244 -7.05 14.49 -5.68
C ALA A 244 -6.45 13.95 -6.99
N THR A 245 -6.79 14.54 -8.14
CA THR A 245 -6.27 14.11 -9.45
C THR A 245 -4.77 14.34 -9.54
N ILE A 246 -4.27 15.51 -9.12
CA ILE A 246 -2.84 15.81 -9.12
C ILE A 246 -2.09 14.87 -8.18
N ALA A 247 -2.56 14.71 -6.95
CA ALA A 247 -1.92 13.86 -5.95
C ALA A 247 -1.84 12.38 -6.41
N LEU A 248 -2.96 11.82 -6.89
CA LEU A 248 -2.99 10.44 -7.39
C LEU A 248 -2.21 10.26 -8.69
N SER A 249 -2.15 11.28 -9.56
CA SER A 249 -1.32 11.22 -10.76
C SER A 249 0.17 11.13 -10.41
N VAL A 250 0.64 11.95 -9.46
CA VAL A 250 2.02 11.89 -8.97
C VAL A 250 2.30 10.51 -8.36
N SER A 251 1.40 10.00 -7.51
CA SER A 251 1.52 8.66 -6.93
C SER A 251 1.57 7.57 -7.99
N PHE A 252 0.74 7.65 -9.03
CA PHE A 252 0.74 6.71 -10.14
C PHE A 252 2.08 6.69 -10.89
N PHE A 253 2.65 7.87 -11.20
CA PHE A 253 3.94 7.94 -11.87
C PHE A 253 5.08 7.37 -11.01
N ILE A 254 5.09 7.66 -9.70
CA ILE A 254 6.06 7.06 -8.77
C ILE A 254 5.95 5.53 -8.82
N ASN A 255 4.73 5.00 -8.65
CA ASN A 255 4.52 3.56 -8.66
C ASN A 255 4.89 2.93 -10.02
N LEU A 256 4.59 3.60 -11.13
CA LEU A 256 4.97 3.16 -12.47
C LEU A 256 6.50 3.11 -12.62
N PHE A 257 7.22 4.14 -12.16
CA PHE A 257 8.68 4.18 -12.21
C PHE A 257 9.29 3.09 -11.34
N VAL A 258 8.83 2.92 -10.10
CA VAL A 258 9.31 1.88 -9.18
C VAL A 258 9.11 0.49 -9.78
N VAL A 259 7.89 0.17 -10.25
CA VAL A 259 7.60 -1.15 -10.85
C VAL A 259 8.41 -1.38 -12.13
N ALA A 260 8.61 -0.34 -12.95
CA ALA A 260 9.40 -0.48 -14.18
C ALA A 260 10.90 -0.68 -13.90
N VAL A 261 11.48 0.09 -12.98
CA VAL A 261 12.89 -0.02 -12.58
C VAL A 261 13.15 -1.36 -11.90
N PHE A 262 12.31 -1.76 -10.94
CA PHE A 262 12.42 -3.08 -10.32
C PHE A 262 12.17 -4.22 -11.30
N GLY A 263 11.19 -4.06 -12.19
CA GLY A 263 10.96 -4.99 -13.29
C GLY A 263 12.27 -5.23 -14.03
N GLN A 264 12.92 -4.19 -14.54
CA GLN A 264 14.16 -4.33 -15.27
C GLN A 264 15.34 -4.85 -14.42
N ALA A 265 15.43 -4.45 -13.15
CA ALA A 265 16.52 -4.87 -12.26
C ALA A 265 16.44 -6.35 -11.85
N PHE A 266 15.24 -6.89 -11.66
CA PHE A 266 15.03 -8.26 -11.16
C PHE A 266 14.56 -9.26 -12.23
N TYR A 267 14.21 -8.80 -13.43
CA TYR A 267 13.64 -9.68 -14.45
C TYR A 267 14.61 -10.81 -14.85
N GLN A 268 14.19 -12.07 -14.59
CA GLN A 268 14.96 -13.30 -14.83
C GLN A 268 16.36 -13.35 -14.17
N GLN A 269 16.62 -12.51 -13.16
CA GLN A 269 17.87 -12.56 -12.41
C GLN A 269 17.86 -13.73 -11.41
N THR A 270 18.97 -14.47 -11.38
CA THR A 270 19.23 -15.49 -10.35
C THR A 270 19.85 -14.83 -9.12
N ASN A 271 19.67 -15.44 -7.95
CA ASN A 271 20.28 -14.90 -6.73
C ASN A 271 21.82 -14.83 -6.82
N GLN A 272 22.46 -15.74 -7.56
CA GLN A 272 23.90 -15.69 -7.83
C GLN A 272 24.30 -14.46 -8.68
N ALA A 273 23.50 -14.11 -9.69
CA ALA A 273 23.76 -12.93 -10.52
C ALA A 273 23.65 -11.64 -9.70
N ALA A 274 22.60 -11.53 -8.88
CA ALA A 274 22.40 -10.41 -7.97
C ALA A 274 23.54 -10.30 -6.93
N PHE A 275 23.98 -11.42 -6.36
CA PHE A 275 25.14 -11.46 -5.46
C PHE A 275 26.39 -10.91 -6.14
N ASN A 276 26.73 -11.40 -7.33
CA ASN A 276 27.95 -11.01 -8.04
C ASN A 276 27.93 -9.53 -8.41
N LEU A 277 26.77 -9.00 -8.81
CA LEU A 277 26.59 -7.59 -9.09
C LEU A 277 26.86 -6.73 -7.84
N CYS A 278 26.25 -7.10 -6.71
CA CYS A 278 26.46 -6.39 -5.45
C CYS A 278 27.90 -6.52 -4.93
N ALA A 279 28.53 -7.69 -5.06
CA ALA A 279 29.90 -7.93 -4.61
C ALA A 279 30.93 -7.09 -5.38
N ASN A 280 30.67 -6.80 -6.66
CA ASN A 280 31.51 -5.94 -7.49
C ASN A 280 31.21 -4.43 -7.33
N SER A 281 30.15 -4.10 -6.59
CA SER A 281 29.73 -2.72 -6.35
C SER A 281 30.37 -2.15 -5.08
N SER A 282 30.19 -0.84 -4.84
CA SER A 282 30.61 -0.19 -3.59
C SER A 282 29.88 -0.73 -2.35
N LEU A 283 28.80 -1.51 -2.52
CA LEU A 283 27.95 -2.08 -1.47
C LEU A 283 28.23 -3.58 -1.19
N HIS A 284 29.48 -4.02 -1.34
CA HIS A 284 29.88 -5.42 -1.14
C HIS A 284 29.39 -6.09 0.16
N ASP A 285 29.26 -5.32 1.26
CA ASP A 285 28.75 -5.84 2.54
C ASP A 285 27.33 -6.41 2.45
N TYR A 286 26.50 -5.87 1.55
CA TYR A 286 25.12 -6.27 1.36
C TYR A 286 24.95 -7.49 0.44
N ALA A 287 26.01 -7.94 -0.25
CA ALA A 287 25.93 -9.09 -1.15
C ALA A 287 25.40 -10.35 -0.43
N LYS A 288 25.72 -10.51 0.85
CA LYS A 288 25.32 -11.65 1.70
C LYS A 288 23.80 -11.84 1.85
N ILE A 289 23.00 -10.83 1.51
CA ILE A 289 21.53 -10.88 1.58
C ILE A 289 20.97 -11.78 0.48
N PHE A 290 21.64 -11.86 -0.67
CA PHE A 290 21.23 -12.73 -1.77
C PHE A 290 21.84 -14.12 -1.56
N PRO A 291 21.01 -15.16 -1.35
CA PRO A 291 21.53 -16.52 -1.16
C PRO A 291 22.20 -17.03 -2.44
N MET A 292 23.33 -17.71 -2.33
CA MET A 292 24.03 -18.28 -3.50
C MET A 292 23.30 -19.53 -4.03
N ASN A 293 22.19 -19.32 -4.73
CA ASN A 293 21.42 -20.37 -5.38
C ASN A 293 21.02 -19.97 -6.81
N ASN A 294 20.60 -20.96 -7.59
CA ASN A 294 20.13 -20.77 -8.98
C ASN A 294 18.62 -20.46 -9.07
N HIS A 295 17.96 -20.20 -7.94
CA HIS A 295 16.57 -19.77 -7.96
C HIS A 295 16.48 -18.30 -8.36
N THR A 296 15.33 -17.91 -8.91
CA THR A 296 15.01 -16.51 -9.16
C THR A 296 14.98 -15.75 -7.84
N VAL A 297 15.36 -14.48 -7.88
CA VAL A 297 15.33 -13.61 -6.70
C VAL A 297 13.86 -13.38 -6.30
N ASP A 298 13.51 -13.67 -5.05
CA ASP A 298 12.25 -13.20 -4.47
C ASP A 298 12.37 -11.70 -4.24
N VAL A 299 11.37 -10.93 -4.67
CA VAL A 299 11.41 -9.46 -4.61
C VAL A 299 10.73 -9.00 -3.33
N ASP A 300 11.48 -8.37 -2.44
CA ASP A 300 10.94 -7.67 -1.29
C ASP A 300 11.43 -6.21 -1.22
N ILE A 301 10.82 -5.41 -0.33
CA ILE A 301 11.11 -3.97 -0.19
C ILE A 301 12.57 -3.72 0.24
N TYR A 302 13.16 -4.63 1.02
CA TYR A 302 14.51 -4.51 1.54
C TYR A 302 15.57 -4.85 0.48
N GLN A 303 15.46 -6.03 -0.14
CA GLN A 303 16.27 -6.50 -1.26
C GLN A 303 16.13 -5.57 -2.47
N GLY A 304 14.94 -5.01 -2.70
CA GLY A 304 14.68 -3.97 -3.71
C GLY A 304 15.61 -2.77 -3.53
N GLY A 305 15.66 -2.21 -2.32
CA GLY A 305 16.53 -1.08 -1.99
C GLY A 305 18.02 -1.38 -2.14
N VAL A 306 18.44 -2.58 -1.72
CA VAL A 306 19.83 -3.04 -1.88
C VAL A 306 20.19 -3.18 -3.36
N MET A 307 19.31 -3.79 -4.17
CA MET A 307 19.56 -3.98 -5.60
C MET A 307 19.67 -2.64 -6.34
N LEU A 308 18.82 -1.66 -6.02
CA LEU A 308 18.97 -0.29 -6.54
C LEU A 308 20.34 0.29 -6.18
N GLY A 309 20.77 0.10 -4.93
CA GLY A 309 22.09 0.51 -4.46
C GLY A 309 23.24 -0.13 -5.25
N CYS A 310 23.12 -1.41 -5.59
CA CYS A 310 24.14 -2.14 -6.35
C CYS A 310 24.16 -1.75 -7.84
N VAL A 311 23.00 -1.42 -8.43
CA VAL A 311 22.87 -1.06 -9.86
C VAL A 311 23.20 0.40 -10.11
N PHE A 312 22.60 1.31 -9.34
CA PHE A 312 22.63 2.76 -9.56
C PHE A 312 23.54 3.50 -8.57
N GLY A 313 24.03 2.82 -7.54
CA GLY A 313 24.97 3.33 -6.55
C GLY A 313 24.34 3.67 -5.19
N PRO A 314 25.17 3.99 -4.18
CA PRO A 314 24.72 4.17 -2.78
C PRO A 314 23.63 5.23 -2.61
N ALA A 315 23.64 6.28 -3.45
CA ALA A 315 22.65 7.36 -3.38
C ALA A 315 21.22 6.83 -3.59
N ALA A 316 21.01 5.92 -4.53
CA ALA A 316 19.70 5.32 -4.81
C ALA A 316 19.16 4.56 -3.59
N LEU A 317 20.02 3.79 -2.91
CA LEU A 317 19.65 3.08 -1.67
C LEU A 317 19.23 4.05 -0.57
N TYR A 318 19.99 5.11 -0.34
CA TYR A 318 19.66 6.09 0.71
C TYR A 318 18.38 6.86 0.39
N ILE A 319 18.17 7.25 -0.87
CA ILE A 319 16.95 7.92 -1.30
C ILE A 319 15.74 6.99 -1.12
N TRP A 320 15.85 5.72 -1.49
CA TRP A 320 14.81 4.71 -1.24
C TRP A 320 14.49 4.59 0.25
N ALA A 321 15.52 4.48 1.10
CA ALA A 321 15.32 4.36 2.54
C ALA A 321 14.69 5.61 3.15
N VAL A 322 15.09 6.82 2.72
CA VAL A 322 14.44 8.08 3.13
C VAL A 322 12.99 8.15 2.62
N GLY A 323 12.72 7.67 1.40
CA GLY A 323 11.37 7.58 0.84
C GLY A 323 10.47 6.65 1.64
N LEU A 324 10.96 5.47 2.04
CA LEU A 324 10.26 4.55 2.93
C LEU A 324 9.97 5.17 4.30
N LEU A 325 10.95 5.88 4.87
CA LEU A 325 10.76 6.60 6.13
C LEU A 325 9.68 7.68 6.00
N ALA A 326 9.73 8.47 4.92
CA ALA A 326 8.77 9.55 4.64
C ALA A 326 7.35 9.01 4.42
N ALA A 327 7.21 7.93 3.66
CA ALA A 327 5.94 7.24 3.45
C ALA A 327 5.39 6.69 4.77
N GLY A 328 6.28 6.13 5.61
CA GLY A 328 5.98 5.70 6.96
C GLY A 328 5.34 6.82 7.79
N GLN A 329 6.06 7.93 7.93
CA GLN A 329 5.58 9.07 8.72
C GLN A 329 4.27 9.69 8.21
N SER A 330 4.13 9.81 6.88
CA SER A 330 2.90 10.34 6.30
C SER A 330 1.70 9.44 6.61
N SER A 331 1.89 8.12 6.64
CA SER A 331 0.85 7.14 6.98
C SER A 331 0.44 7.21 8.46
N THR A 332 1.37 7.52 9.38
CA THR A 332 1.02 7.71 10.80
C THR A 332 0.00 8.82 10.88
N MET A 333 0.28 9.96 10.25
CA MET A 333 -0.62 11.11 10.24
C MET A 333 -2.02 10.72 9.76
N THR A 334 -2.13 10.11 8.58
CA THR A 334 -3.43 9.76 8.00
C THR A 334 -4.17 8.72 8.84
N GLY A 335 -3.47 7.72 9.40
CA GLY A 335 -4.05 6.71 10.29
C GLY A 335 -4.65 7.31 11.57
N THR A 336 -3.95 8.24 12.20
CA THR A 336 -4.44 8.91 13.43
C THR A 336 -5.68 9.77 13.19
N TYR A 337 -5.71 10.54 12.08
CA TYR A 337 -6.88 11.33 11.69
C TYR A 337 -8.04 10.44 11.26
N ALA A 338 -7.79 9.40 10.46
CA ALA A 338 -8.83 8.47 10.04
C ALA A 338 -9.48 7.78 11.24
N GLY A 339 -8.68 7.26 12.18
CA GLY A 339 -9.19 6.67 13.43
C GLY A 339 -9.96 7.68 14.29
N GLN A 340 -9.58 8.96 14.26
CA GLN A 340 -10.36 10.00 14.93
C GLN A 340 -11.76 10.15 14.36
N PHE A 341 -11.87 10.39 13.06
CA PHE A 341 -13.16 10.60 12.42
C PHE A 341 -14.01 9.34 12.48
N VAL A 342 -13.42 8.16 12.30
CA VAL A 342 -14.12 6.87 12.39
C VAL A 342 -14.69 6.63 13.78
N MET A 343 -13.91 6.80 14.86
CA MET A 343 -14.43 6.62 16.22
C MET A 343 -15.49 7.66 16.60
N GLU A 344 -15.25 8.94 16.29
CA GLU A 344 -16.18 10.03 16.62
C GLU A 344 -17.47 9.94 15.80
N GLY A 345 -17.38 9.58 14.53
CA GLY A 345 -18.52 9.41 13.65
C GLY A 345 -19.35 8.17 14.00
N PHE A 346 -18.74 6.99 14.07
CA PHE A 346 -19.47 5.74 14.30
C PHE A 346 -19.97 5.57 15.73
N LEU A 347 -19.13 5.87 16.73
CA LEU A 347 -19.43 5.60 18.15
C LEU A 347 -19.75 6.84 18.97
N LYS A 348 -19.55 8.06 18.44
CA LYS A 348 -19.66 9.32 19.19
C LYS A 348 -18.76 9.35 20.44
N LEU A 349 -17.67 8.58 20.44
CA LEU A 349 -16.69 8.53 21.52
C LEU A 349 -15.59 9.57 21.27
N ARG A 350 -15.55 10.59 22.12
CA ARG A 350 -14.50 11.62 22.10
C ARG A 350 -13.36 11.18 23.01
N TRP A 351 -12.28 10.68 22.41
CA TRP A 351 -11.08 10.29 23.13
C TRP A 351 -9.95 11.29 22.92
N SER A 352 -9.01 11.36 23.86
CA SER A 352 -7.77 12.11 23.67
C SER A 352 -7.02 11.55 22.46
N ARG A 353 -6.50 12.44 21.60
CA ARG A 353 -5.68 12.03 20.44
C ARG A 353 -4.53 11.14 20.88
N PHE A 354 -3.81 11.53 21.93
CA PHE A 354 -2.68 10.75 22.49
C PHE A 354 -3.08 9.34 22.91
N ALA A 355 -4.20 9.19 23.62
CA ALA A 355 -4.64 7.88 24.10
C ALA A 355 -5.01 6.94 22.93
N ARG A 356 -5.66 7.49 21.90
CA ARG A 356 -6.01 6.74 20.70
C ARG A 356 -4.77 6.26 19.96
N VAL A 357 -3.85 7.17 19.67
CA VAL A 357 -2.63 6.86 18.91
C VAL A 357 -1.78 5.83 19.64
N LEU A 358 -1.64 5.98 20.96
CA LEU A 358 -0.91 5.00 21.77
C LEU A 358 -1.57 3.62 21.71
N LEU A 359 -2.90 3.54 21.77
CA LEU A 359 -3.61 2.27 21.69
C LEU A 359 -3.47 1.62 20.31
N THR A 360 -3.77 2.34 19.22
CA THR A 360 -3.69 1.77 17.87
C THR A 360 -2.27 1.33 17.54
N ARG A 361 -1.27 2.12 17.94
CA ARG A 361 0.15 1.79 17.77
C ARG A 361 0.58 0.61 18.62
N SER A 362 0.11 0.50 19.87
CA SER A 362 0.39 -0.67 20.69
C SER A 362 -0.18 -1.95 20.06
N CYS A 363 -1.39 -1.88 19.51
CA CYS A 363 -2.02 -3.00 18.81
C CYS A 363 -1.29 -3.38 17.51
N ALA A 364 -0.67 -2.43 16.82
CA ALA A 364 0.10 -2.69 15.59
C ALA A 364 1.52 -3.16 15.86
N ILE A 365 2.20 -2.58 16.85
CA ILE A 365 3.60 -2.87 17.16
C ILE A 365 3.74 -4.25 17.83
N LEU A 366 2.81 -4.64 18.71
CA LEU A 366 2.86 -5.94 19.40
C LEU A 366 3.01 -7.14 18.44
N PRO A 367 2.14 -7.36 17.44
CA PRO A 367 2.31 -8.46 16.48
C PRO A 367 3.58 -8.30 15.65
N THR A 368 3.96 -7.07 15.31
CA THR A 368 5.13 -6.79 14.48
C THR A 368 6.44 -7.11 15.20
N VAL A 369 6.56 -6.76 16.48
CA VAL A 369 7.69 -7.13 17.34
C VAL A 369 7.77 -8.64 17.52
N LEU A 370 6.64 -9.30 17.76
CA LEU A 370 6.61 -10.77 17.90
C LEU A 370 7.14 -11.45 16.64
N VAL A 371 6.69 -11.03 15.45
CA VAL A 371 7.22 -11.55 14.20
C VAL A 371 8.71 -11.19 14.04
N ALA A 372 9.11 -9.96 14.31
CA ALA A 372 10.50 -9.52 14.12
C ALA A 372 11.52 -10.18 15.08
N VAL A 373 11.08 -10.62 16.27
CA VAL A 373 11.95 -11.28 17.26
C VAL A 373 11.98 -12.79 17.05
N PHE A 374 10.85 -13.41 16.71
CA PHE A 374 10.73 -14.86 16.64
C PHE A 374 10.86 -15.43 15.22
N ARG A 375 10.82 -14.60 14.17
CA ARG A 375 10.86 -15.01 12.76
C ARG A 375 11.88 -14.22 11.95
N ASP A 376 12.31 -14.81 10.83
CA ASP A 376 13.29 -14.22 9.91
C ASP A 376 12.70 -13.07 9.07
N LEU A 377 13.58 -12.28 8.45
CA LEU A 377 13.30 -11.20 7.49
C LEU A 377 12.18 -11.52 6.47
N ARG A 378 12.16 -12.75 5.95
CA ARG A 378 11.20 -13.19 4.93
C ARG A 378 9.75 -13.21 5.43
N ASP A 379 9.56 -13.46 6.73
CA ASP A 379 8.23 -13.52 7.34
C ASP A 379 7.63 -12.11 7.54
N LEU A 380 8.45 -11.06 7.64
CA LEU A 380 8.00 -9.66 7.73
C LEU A 380 7.54 -9.11 6.37
N SER A 381 8.27 -9.42 5.29
CA SER A 381 7.85 -9.07 3.93
C SER A 381 6.54 -9.78 3.54
N GLY A 382 6.43 -11.08 3.87
CA GLY A 382 5.19 -11.84 3.66
C GLY A 382 4.00 -11.31 4.49
N LEU A 383 4.26 -10.78 5.69
CA LEU A 383 3.24 -10.10 6.49
C LEU A 383 2.71 -8.85 5.79
N ASN A 384 3.58 -8.06 5.15
CA ASN A 384 3.15 -6.87 4.40
C ASN A 384 2.23 -7.22 3.23
N ASP A 385 2.53 -8.29 2.49
CA ASP A 385 1.68 -8.78 1.40
C ASP A 385 0.31 -9.25 1.90
N LEU A 386 0.28 -9.96 3.04
CA LEU A 386 -0.97 -10.37 3.69
C LEU A 386 -1.79 -9.17 4.16
N LEU A 387 -1.15 -8.12 4.67
CA LEU A 387 -1.81 -6.87 5.05
C LEU A 387 -2.42 -6.15 3.83
N ASN A 388 -1.75 -6.15 2.66
CA ASN A 388 -2.32 -5.60 1.43
C ASN A 388 -3.58 -6.36 0.99
N VAL A 389 -3.56 -7.68 1.11
CA VAL A 389 -4.73 -8.53 0.86
C VAL A 389 -5.85 -8.25 1.87
N LEU A 390 -5.51 -8.05 3.16
CA LEU A 390 -6.46 -7.64 4.19
C LEU A 390 -7.13 -6.29 3.85
N GLN A 391 -6.38 -5.30 3.37
CA GLN A 391 -6.98 -4.02 2.92
C GLN A 391 -7.99 -4.23 1.79
N SER A 392 -7.65 -5.09 0.82
CA SER A 392 -8.55 -5.46 -0.27
C SER A 392 -9.82 -6.16 0.22
N LEU A 393 -9.68 -7.02 1.23
CA LEU A 393 -10.80 -7.72 1.88
C LEU A 393 -11.76 -6.75 2.60
N LEU A 394 -11.20 -5.71 3.22
CA LEU A 394 -11.94 -4.70 3.98
C LEU A 394 -12.51 -3.57 3.11
N LEU A 395 -12.06 -3.47 1.86
CA LEU A 395 -12.50 -2.45 0.89
C LEU A 395 -14.02 -2.32 0.70
N PRO A 396 -14.82 -3.42 0.63
CA PRO A 396 -16.28 -3.30 0.50
C PRO A 396 -16.94 -2.49 1.61
N PHE A 397 -16.39 -2.53 2.83
CA PHE A 397 -16.96 -1.83 3.98
C PHE A 397 -16.73 -0.32 3.96
N ALA A 398 -15.85 0.17 3.10
CA ALA A 398 -15.69 1.59 2.81
C ALA A 398 -16.39 1.99 1.51
N VAL A 399 -16.24 1.18 0.46
CA VAL A 399 -16.78 1.47 -0.88
C VAL A 399 -18.31 1.36 -0.91
N LEU A 400 -18.91 0.31 -0.35
CA LEU A 400 -20.37 0.14 -0.46
C LEU A 400 -21.16 1.26 0.25
N PRO A 401 -20.79 1.72 1.46
CA PRO A 401 -21.44 2.88 2.06
C PRO A 401 -21.32 4.15 1.22
N ILE A 402 -20.14 4.46 0.68
CA ILE A 402 -19.97 5.67 -0.14
C ILE A 402 -20.78 5.61 -1.43
N LEU A 403 -20.84 4.45 -2.09
CA LEU A 403 -21.67 4.24 -3.27
C LEU A 403 -23.16 4.37 -2.96
N THR A 404 -23.60 3.86 -1.80
CA THR A 404 -24.98 3.96 -1.33
C THR A 404 -25.38 5.42 -1.12
N PHE A 405 -24.65 6.13 -0.27
CA PHE A 405 -25.00 7.49 0.14
C PHE A 405 -24.86 8.52 -0.98
N THR A 406 -23.90 8.33 -1.89
CA THR A 406 -23.74 9.24 -3.04
C THR A 406 -24.82 9.07 -4.13
N SER A 407 -25.50 7.93 -4.13
CA SER A 407 -26.62 7.65 -5.03
C SER A 407 -27.99 8.05 -4.46
N MET A 408 -28.08 8.42 -3.18
CA MET A 408 -29.32 8.83 -2.51
C MET A 408 -29.71 10.28 -2.82
N PRO A 409 -30.86 10.54 -3.49
CA PRO A 409 -31.30 11.89 -3.82
C PRO A 409 -31.59 12.76 -2.60
N ASN A 410 -32.14 12.20 -1.52
CA ASN A 410 -32.48 12.98 -0.33
C ASN A 410 -31.26 13.47 0.45
N LEU A 411 -30.13 12.77 0.31
CA LEU A 411 -28.89 13.13 0.99
C LEU A 411 -28.03 14.07 0.13
N MET A 412 -27.92 13.78 -1.18
CA MET A 412 -27.10 14.56 -2.11
C MET A 412 -27.84 15.70 -2.81
N GLN A 413 -29.17 15.77 -2.69
CA GLN A 413 -30.03 16.78 -3.32
C GLN A 413 -29.77 16.86 -4.84
N GLU A 414 -29.62 18.05 -5.40
CA GLU A 414 -29.31 18.28 -6.83
C GLU A 414 -27.94 17.72 -7.25
N PHE A 415 -27.06 17.44 -6.29
CA PHE A 415 -25.76 16.83 -6.54
C PHE A 415 -25.82 15.31 -6.48
N ALA A 416 -26.96 14.65 -6.68
CA ALA A 416 -27.06 13.19 -6.74
C ALA A 416 -26.40 12.61 -8.00
N ASN A 417 -26.00 11.33 -7.95
CA ASN A 417 -25.41 10.65 -9.10
C ASN A 417 -26.40 10.56 -10.28
N GLY A 418 -26.01 11.10 -11.44
CA GLY A 418 -26.74 10.89 -12.71
C GLY A 418 -26.64 9.45 -13.21
N TRP A 419 -27.38 9.09 -14.27
CA TRP A 419 -27.44 7.72 -14.80
C TRP A 419 -26.06 7.11 -15.12
N LEU A 420 -25.18 7.85 -15.79
CA LEU A 420 -23.83 7.37 -16.10
C LEU A 420 -23.02 7.09 -14.82
N SER A 421 -23.11 7.98 -13.83
CA SER A 421 -22.45 7.78 -12.55
C SER A 421 -23.04 6.59 -11.78
N LYS A 422 -24.35 6.34 -11.89
CA LYS A 422 -24.99 5.14 -11.35
C LYS A 422 -24.51 3.86 -12.03
N ALA A 423 -24.34 3.87 -13.36
CA ALA A 423 -23.79 2.72 -14.09
C ALA A 423 -22.34 2.42 -13.66
N ILE A 424 -21.51 3.46 -13.54
CA ILE A 424 -20.12 3.32 -13.07
C ILE A 424 -20.08 2.78 -11.63
N THR A 425 -20.83 3.39 -10.71
CA THR A 425 -20.87 2.96 -9.31
C THR A 425 -21.42 1.54 -9.15
N SER A 426 -22.43 1.15 -9.93
CA SER A 426 -22.91 -0.23 -9.98
C SER A 426 -21.85 -1.20 -10.50
N SER A 427 -21.03 -0.81 -11.49
CA SER A 427 -19.92 -1.61 -11.99
C SER A 427 -18.83 -1.79 -10.92
N ILE A 428 -18.49 -0.72 -10.19
CA ILE A 428 -17.54 -0.77 -9.06
C ILE A 428 -18.05 -1.72 -7.98
N MET A 429 -19.32 -1.61 -7.60
CA MET A 429 -19.95 -2.50 -6.63
C MET A 429 -19.84 -3.96 -7.07
N ALA A 430 -20.17 -4.27 -8.33
CA ALA A 430 -20.08 -5.63 -8.86
C ALA A 430 -18.64 -6.16 -8.85
N LEU A 431 -17.67 -5.34 -9.25
CA LEU A 431 -16.25 -5.70 -9.25
C LEU A 431 -15.73 -6.01 -7.85
N VAL A 432 -15.97 -5.11 -6.90
CA VAL A 432 -15.53 -5.26 -5.51
C VAL A 432 -16.16 -6.50 -4.87
N CYS A 433 -17.45 -6.74 -5.09
CA CYS A 433 -18.13 -7.94 -4.60
C CYS A 433 -17.58 -9.22 -5.25
N ALA A 434 -17.30 -9.21 -6.57
CA ALA A 434 -16.77 -10.38 -7.27
C ALA A 434 -15.37 -10.76 -6.78
N ILE A 435 -14.47 -9.79 -6.60
CA ILE A 435 -13.12 -10.02 -6.07
C ILE A 435 -13.18 -10.64 -4.68
N ASN A 436 -14.00 -10.05 -3.79
CA ASN A 436 -14.10 -10.50 -2.40
C ASN A 436 -14.78 -11.87 -2.28
N LEU A 437 -15.83 -12.13 -3.07
CA LEU A 437 -16.47 -13.44 -3.10
C LEU A 437 -15.51 -14.53 -3.61
N TYR A 438 -14.77 -14.24 -4.68
CA TYR A 438 -13.74 -15.15 -5.20
C TYR A 438 -12.68 -15.46 -4.13
N PHE A 439 -12.19 -14.43 -3.44
CA PHE A 439 -11.17 -14.59 -2.40
C PHE A 439 -11.66 -15.49 -1.26
N VAL A 440 -12.86 -15.25 -0.74
CA VAL A 440 -13.46 -16.07 0.32
C VAL A 440 -13.60 -17.53 -0.13
N VAL A 441 -14.13 -17.78 -1.33
CA VAL A 441 -14.33 -19.14 -1.87
C VAL A 441 -13.00 -19.86 -2.13
N SER A 442 -11.96 -19.13 -2.57
CA SER A 442 -10.64 -19.71 -2.85
C SER A 442 -9.86 -20.00 -1.57
N TYR A 443 -10.00 -19.16 -0.54
CA TYR A 443 -9.23 -19.28 0.70
C TYR A 443 -9.79 -20.33 1.67
N LEU A 444 -11.11 -20.46 1.79
CA LEU A 444 -11.77 -21.42 2.69
C LEU A 444 -11.28 -22.88 2.54
N PRO A 445 -11.14 -23.44 1.32
CA PRO A 445 -10.64 -24.80 1.11
C PRO A 445 -9.14 -24.98 1.37
N SER A 446 -8.37 -23.90 1.45
CA SER A 446 -6.89 -23.95 1.57
C SER A 446 -6.39 -24.10 3.02
N LEU A 447 -7.29 -24.12 4.01
CA LEU A 447 -6.92 -24.15 5.43
C LEU A 447 -6.45 -25.55 5.88
N PRO A 448 -5.29 -25.65 6.55
CA PRO A 448 -4.64 -26.93 6.85
C PRO A 448 -5.24 -27.74 8.01
N HIS A 449 -6.10 -27.16 8.87
CA HIS A 449 -6.63 -27.87 10.06
C HIS A 449 -8.14 -27.67 10.27
N PRO A 450 -8.92 -28.75 10.54
CA PRO A 450 -10.38 -28.70 10.72
C PRO A 450 -10.85 -27.86 11.93
N ALA A 451 -10.01 -27.65 12.95
CA ALA A 451 -10.34 -26.80 14.09
C ALA A 451 -10.43 -25.31 13.72
N TYR A 452 -9.59 -24.84 12.79
CA TYR A 452 -9.67 -23.47 12.27
C TYR A 452 -10.83 -23.30 11.30
N PHE A 453 -11.29 -24.39 10.67
CA PHE A 453 -12.38 -24.35 9.71
C PHE A 453 -13.67 -23.79 10.30
N SER A 454 -14.06 -24.20 11.51
CA SER A 454 -15.29 -23.71 12.15
C SER A 454 -15.22 -22.21 12.48
N LEU A 455 -14.09 -21.73 13.00
CA LEU A 455 -13.91 -20.31 13.34
C LEU A 455 -13.84 -19.44 12.08
N VAL A 456 -13.05 -19.86 11.08
CA VAL A 456 -12.91 -19.12 9.82
C VAL A 456 -14.22 -19.15 9.03
N ALA A 457 -14.96 -20.25 9.02
CA ALA A 457 -16.27 -20.31 8.40
C ALA A 457 -17.28 -19.38 9.08
N LEU A 458 -17.26 -19.26 10.41
CA LEU A 458 -18.10 -18.30 11.14
C LEU A 458 -17.75 -16.85 10.79
N LEU A 459 -16.45 -16.52 10.75
CA LEU A 459 -15.98 -15.19 10.36
C LEU A 459 -16.33 -14.88 8.89
N ALA A 460 -16.16 -15.84 7.99
CA ALA A 460 -16.54 -15.70 6.59
C ALA A 460 -18.06 -15.53 6.42
N ALA A 461 -18.87 -16.27 7.19
CA ALA A 461 -20.32 -16.10 7.19
C ALA A 461 -20.73 -14.70 7.70
N ALA A 462 -20.10 -14.21 8.77
CA ALA A 462 -20.34 -12.85 9.27
C ALA A 462 -19.93 -11.78 8.24
N TYR A 463 -18.77 -11.96 7.60
CA TYR A 463 -18.25 -11.11 6.53
C TYR A 463 -19.22 -11.06 5.34
N LEU A 464 -19.65 -12.22 4.84
CA LEU A 464 -20.58 -12.34 3.72
C LEU A 464 -21.96 -11.77 4.08
N GLY A 465 -22.43 -12.01 5.31
CA GLY A 465 -23.68 -11.45 5.82
C GLY A 465 -23.67 -9.91 5.84
N LEU A 466 -22.60 -9.32 6.39
CA LEU A 466 -22.44 -7.85 6.40
C LEU A 466 -22.30 -7.28 5.00
N THR A 467 -21.51 -7.91 4.13
CA THR A 467 -21.33 -7.47 2.74
C THR A 467 -22.66 -7.54 1.97
N THR A 468 -23.41 -8.63 2.12
CA THR A 468 -24.74 -8.80 1.49
C THR A 468 -25.73 -7.74 1.99
N TYR A 469 -25.72 -7.45 3.29
CA TYR A 469 -26.53 -6.37 3.87
C TYR A 469 -26.19 -4.99 3.25
N LEU A 470 -24.91 -4.67 3.11
CA LEU A 470 -24.49 -3.41 2.49
C LEU A 470 -24.88 -3.33 1.01
N VAL A 471 -24.67 -4.41 0.25
CA VAL A 471 -25.07 -4.52 -1.15
C VAL A 471 -26.59 -4.34 -1.30
N TRP A 472 -27.37 -4.96 -0.42
CA TRP A 472 -28.81 -4.77 -0.37
C TRP A 472 -29.20 -3.31 -0.16
N THR A 473 -28.58 -2.61 0.81
CA THR A 473 -28.83 -1.18 1.02
C THR A 473 -28.41 -0.32 -0.18
N CYS A 474 -27.34 -0.70 -0.89
CA CYS A 474 -26.89 -0.03 -2.09
C CYS A 474 -27.91 -0.17 -3.24
N PHE A 475 -28.47 -1.37 -3.44
CA PHE A 475 -29.52 -1.60 -4.43
C PHE A 475 -30.79 -0.78 -4.16
N ILE A 476 -31.17 -0.66 -2.88
CA ILE A 476 -32.27 0.21 -2.46
C ILE A 476 -32.00 1.66 -2.85
N ALA A 477 -30.79 2.18 -2.55
CA ALA A 477 -30.39 3.54 -2.91
C ALA A 477 -30.32 3.79 -4.43
N HIS A 478 -30.06 2.76 -5.24
CA HIS A 478 -30.09 2.86 -6.70
C HIS A 478 -31.51 2.95 -7.28
N GLY A 479 -32.55 2.73 -6.46
CA GLY A 479 -33.95 2.89 -6.85
C GLY A 479 -34.70 1.57 -7.06
N VAL A 480 -34.15 0.43 -6.65
CA VAL A 480 -34.86 -0.86 -6.69
C VAL A 480 -35.85 -0.93 -5.53
N THR A 481 -37.00 -0.26 -5.67
CA THR A 481 -38.01 -0.10 -4.61
C THR A 481 -38.70 -1.41 -4.22
N MET A 482 -38.70 -2.42 -5.10
CA MET A 482 -39.28 -3.76 -4.90
C MET A 482 -38.64 -4.54 -3.73
N ILE A 483 -37.44 -4.14 -3.32
CA ILE A 483 -36.58 -4.77 -2.34
C ILE A 483 -36.70 -4.07 -0.96
N ALA A 484 -37.34 -2.90 -0.89
CA ALA A 484 -37.38 -2.11 0.33
C ALA A 484 -38.39 -2.65 1.35
N HIS A 485 -37.88 -3.14 2.49
CA HIS A 485 -38.71 -3.48 3.64
C HIS A 485 -39.09 -2.21 4.42
N SER A 486 -40.27 -2.19 5.07
CA SER A 486 -40.84 -1.02 5.77
C SER A 486 -39.86 -0.30 6.73
N SER A 487 -38.98 -1.03 7.43
CA SER A 487 -38.03 -0.43 8.39
C SER A 487 -36.79 0.23 7.76
N HIS A 488 -36.61 0.12 6.44
CA HIS A 488 -35.47 0.68 5.69
C HIS A 488 -35.89 1.75 4.67
N GLN A 489 -37.15 2.20 4.76
CA GLN A 489 -37.69 3.27 3.92
C GLN A 489 -36.96 4.61 4.10
N HIS A 490 -36.24 4.84 5.20
CA HIS A 490 -35.42 6.04 5.39
C HIS A 490 -34.26 6.15 4.40
N PHE A 491 -33.82 5.04 3.79
CA PHE A 491 -32.89 5.08 2.64
C PHE A 491 -33.54 5.62 1.37
N LEU A 492 -34.87 5.53 1.24
CA LEU A 492 -35.65 6.04 0.10
C LEU A 492 -36.24 7.43 0.33
N TYR A 493 -36.63 7.75 1.56
CA TYR A 493 -37.37 8.99 1.90
C TYR A 493 -36.58 9.96 2.78
N GLY A 494 -35.36 9.58 3.20
CA GLY A 494 -34.54 10.38 4.10
C GLY A 494 -34.86 10.13 5.58
N LEU A 495 -34.01 10.67 6.45
CA LEU A 495 -34.23 10.62 7.89
C LEU A 495 -35.19 11.76 8.32
N PRO A 496 -36.04 11.55 9.34
CA PRO A 496 -36.80 12.63 9.98
C PRO A 496 -35.85 13.74 10.48
N GLU A 497 -36.27 15.02 10.40
CA GLU A 497 -35.42 16.18 10.72
C GLU A 497 -34.78 16.11 12.12
N GLU A 498 -35.48 15.57 13.13
CA GLU A 498 -34.94 15.38 14.49
C GLU A 498 -33.69 14.50 14.51
N LYS A 499 -33.66 13.42 13.72
CA LYS A 499 -32.49 12.54 13.62
C LYS A 499 -31.36 13.18 12.81
N GLN A 500 -31.65 14.10 11.89
CA GLN A 500 -30.62 14.82 11.14
C GLN A 500 -29.84 15.82 12.01
N LYS A 501 -30.45 16.41 13.04
CA LYS A 501 -29.80 17.33 14.00
C LYS A 501 -28.96 16.63 15.07
N GLY A 502 -29.07 15.30 15.21
CA GLY A 502 -28.21 14.51 16.09
C GLY A 502 -28.51 14.66 17.58
N GLU A 503 -29.65 15.25 17.97
CA GLU A 503 -30.12 15.23 19.35
C GLU A 503 -30.54 13.81 19.75
N PRO A 504 -30.13 13.33 20.93
CA PRO A 504 -30.55 12.02 21.41
C PRO A 504 -32.05 12.08 21.75
N SER A 505 -32.84 11.25 21.08
CA SER A 505 -34.20 10.97 21.51
C SER A 505 -34.14 10.15 22.81
N GLY A 506 -34.43 10.81 23.93
CA GLY A 506 -34.87 10.21 25.21
C GLY A 506 -33.80 9.47 26.00
#